data_AF-A0A847IFF0-F1
#
_entry.id   AF-A0A847IFF0-F1
#
_cell.length_a   1.000
_cell.length_b   1.000
_cell.length_c   1.000
_cell.angle_alpha   90.00
_cell.angle_beta   90.00
_cell.angle_gamma   90.00
#
_symmetry.space_group_name_H-M   'P 1'
#
loop_
_entity.id
_entity.type
_entity.pdbx_description
1 polymer ?
#
loop_
_entity_poly.entity_id
_entity_poly.type
_entity_poly.pdbx_seq_one_letter_code
_entity_poly.pdbx_strand_id
1 'polypeptide(L)' 'MNREIKDIASWATRNEWTVVDDMKGYTRFYTPDGDYVARYPATPSNPRRRMADLITKLKKAGLEWPAPSKKVLRARR' A
#
# COMPACT_ATOMS: atom_id res chain seq x y z
N MET A 1 -2.67 -8.57 9.51
CA MET A 1 -2.31 -7.95 8.21
C MET A 1 -2.68 -8.86 7.03
N ASN A 2 -3.31 -8.34 5.98
CA ASN A 2 -3.85 -9.13 4.86
C ASN A 2 -2.72 -9.55 3.87
N ARG A 3 -2.71 -10.82 3.43
CA ARG A 3 -1.62 -11.37 2.59
C ARG A 3 -1.53 -10.70 1.22
N GLU A 4 -2.67 -10.31 0.65
CA GLU A 4 -2.75 -9.71 -0.70
C GLU A 4 -2.03 -8.35 -0.80
N ILE A 5 -2.06 -7.56 0.28
CA ILE A 5 -1.46 -6.22 0.33
C ILE A 5 -0.15 -6.21 1.13
N LYS A 6 0.36 -7.39 1.53
CA LYS A 6 1.57 -7.48 2.35
C LYS A 6 2.76 -6.86 1.65
N ASP A 7 2.89 -7.08 0.34
CA ASP A 7 3.98 -6.51 -0.46
C ASP A 7 3.83 -4.99 -0.61
N ILE A 8 2.61 -4.51 -0.86
CA ILE A 8 2.30 -3.07 -0.97
C ILE A 8 2.62 -2.36 0.35
N ALA A 9 2.15 -2.91 1.46
CA ALA A 9 2.38 -2.31 2.77
C ALA A 9 3.85 -2.36 3.18
N SER A 10 4.55 -3.47 2.90
CA SER A 10 6.00 -3.54 3.13
C SER A 10 6.76 -2.49 2.30
N TRP A 11 6.32 -2.25 1.06
CA TRP A 11 6.87 -1.19 0.21
C TRP A 11 6.52 0.21 0.73
N ALA A 12 5.28 0.43 1.14
CA ALA A 12 4.84 1.69 1.72
C ALA A 12 5.70 2.03 2.96
N THR A 13 5.83 1.11 3.91
CA THR A 13 6.67 1.28 5.10
C THR A 13 8.14 1.58 4.76
N ARG A 14 8.67 1.01 3.67
CA ARG A 14 10.04 1.34 3.18
C ARG A 14 10.18 2.75 2.62
N ASN A 15 9.10 3.36 2.14
CA ASN A 15 9.07 4.74 1.64
C ASN A 15 8.62 5.71 2.74
N GLU A 16 8.70 5.31 4.02
CA GLU A 16 8.29 6.12 5.18
C GLU A 16 6.77 6.35 5.29
N TRP A 17 5.97 5.53 4.61
CA TRP A 17 4.51 5.59 4.75
C TRP A 17 4.05 4.84 5.99
N THR A 18 3.02 5.38 6.63
CA THR A 18 2.42 4.76 7.81
C THR A 18 1.32 3.80 7.38
N VAL A 19 1.44 2.54 7.79
CA VAL A 19 0.44 1.50 7.53
C VAL A 19 -0.07 0.97 8.87
N VAL A 20 -1.38 1.10 9.10
CA VAL A 20 -2.02 0.69 10.37
C VAL A 20 -3.10 -0.32 10.07
N ASP A 21 -3.08 -1.46 10.75
CA ASP A 21 -4.22 -2.35 10.80
C ASP A 21 -5.19 -1.96 11.92
N ASP A 22 -6.46 -1.82 11.55
CA ASP A 22 -7.58 -1.61 12.45
C ASP A 22 -8.07 -2.96 12.94
N MET A 23 -8.41 -3.06 14.23
CA MET A 23 -9.05 -4.23 14.85
C MET A 23 -10.34 -4.63 14.14
N LYS A 24 -10.98 -3.71 13.40
CA LYS A 24 -12.13 -3.99 12.52
C LYS A 24 -11.77 -4.72 11.21
N GLY A 25 -10.52 -5.14 11.04
CA GLY A 25 -10.04 -5.86 9.86
C GLY A 25 -9.82 -4.96 8.65
N TYR A 26 -9.39 -3.72 8.83
CA TYR A 26 -9.02 -2.84 7.72
C TYR A 26 -7.54 -2.46 7.82
N THR A 27 -6.82 -2.48 6.72
CA THR A 27 -5.48 -1.90 6.64
C THR A 27 -5.57 -0.51 6.04
N ARG A 28 -5.15 0.50 6.78
CA ARG A 28 -5.15 1.91 6.39
C ARG A 28 -3.75 2.34 6.00
N PHE A 29 -3.66 3.17 4.98
CA PHE A 29 -2.44 3.73 4.44
C PHE A 29 -2.47 5.24 4.63
N TYR A 30 -1.41 5.77 5.19
CA TYR A 30 -1.19 7.18 5.41
C TYR A 30 0.11 7.60 4.72
N THR A 31 0.18 8.84 4.26
CA THR A 31 1.41 9.44 3.74
C THR A 31 2.45 9.59 4.87
N PRO A 32 3.72 9.85 4.54
CA PRO A 32 4.74 10.22 5.54
C PRO A 32 4.34 11.43 6.38
N ASP A 33 3.57 12.37 5.79
CA ASP A 33 3.03 13.55 6.47
C ASP A 33 1.86 13.24 7.43
N GLY A 34 1.36 11.99 7.42
CA GLY A 34 0.25 11.54 8.26
C GLY A 34 -1.14 11.65 7.60
N ASP A 35 -1.22 12.05 6.33
CA ASP A 35 -2.50 12.17 5.63
C ASP A 35 -3.08 10.82 5.26
N TYR A 36 -4.38 10.65 5.51
CA TYR A 36 -5.08 9.43 5.13
C TYR A 36 -5.26 9.32 3.62
N VAL A 37 -4.76 8.22 3.03
CA VAL A 37 -4.83 7.98 1.58
C VAL A 37 -5.91 6.96 1.23
N ALA A 38 -5.83 5.78 1.82
CA ALA A 38 -6.69 4.67 1.44
C ALA A 38 -6.83 3.62 2.54
N ARG A 39 -7.86 2.78 2.41
CA ARG A 39 -8.06 1.59 3.25
C ARG A 39 -8.35 0.37 2.40
N TYR A 40 -7.89 -0.78 2.87
CA TYR A 40 -8.16 -2.08 2.27
C TYR A 40 -8.77 -3.02 3.32
N PRO A 41 -9.95 -3.61 3.08
CA PRO A 41 -10.54 -4.57 4.01
C PRO A 41 -9.75 -5.90 4.01
N ALA A 42 -9.77 -6.61 5.14
CA ALA A 42 -9.20 -7.95 5.28
C ALA A 42 -9.94 -8.98 4.41
N THR A 43 -11.24 -8.78 4.23
CA THR A 43 -12.09 -9.63 3.38
C THR A 43 -12.82 -8.74 2.35
N PRO A 44 -12.18 -8.41 1.23
CA PRO A 44 -12.82 -7.62 0.18
C PRO A 44 -13.87 -8.45 -0.57
N SER A 45 -15.09 -7.91 -0.73
CA SER A 45 -16.14 -8.55 -1.57
C SER A 45 -15.76 -8.63 -3.06
N ASN A 46 -14.90 -7.71 -3.55
CA ASN A 46 -14.32 -7.76 -4.89
C ASN A 46 -12.82 -7.37 -4.81
N PRO A 47 -11.92 -8.35 -4.58
CA PRO A 47 -10.50 -8.11 -4.34
C PRO A 47 -9.82 -7.37 -5.49
N ARG A 48 -10.09 -7.77 -6.75
CA ARG A 48 -9.47 -7.16 -7.94
C ARG A 48 -9.79 -5.67 -8.05
N ARG A 49 -11.07 -5.29 -7.93
CA ARG A 49 -11.48 -3.87 -8.03
C ARG A 49 -10.95 -3.05 -6.86
N ARG A 50 -10.97 -3.60 -5.64
CA ARG A 50 -10.44 -2.93 -4.44
C ARG A 50 -8.94 -2.73 -4.51
N MET A 51 -8.21 -3.71 -5.04
CA MET A 51 -6.77 -3.60 -5.24
C MET A 51 -6.42 -2.52 -6.26
N ALA A 52 -7.13 -2.49 -7.39
CA ALA A 52 -6.94 -1.45 -8.41
C ALA A 52 -7.24 -0.03 -7.87
N ASP A 53 -8.30 0.12 -7.06
CA ASP A 53 -8.63 1.39 -6.40
C ASP A 53 -7.55 1.81 -5.40
N LEU A 54 -7.06 0.86 -4.59
CA LEU A 54 -5.95 1.10 -3.65
C LEU A 54 -4.70 1.57 -4.39
N ILE A 55 -4.27 0.85 -5.42
CA ILE A 55 -3.08 1.19 -6.20
C ILE A 55 -3.24 2.57 -6.84
N THR A 56 -4.41 2.88 -7.40
CA THR A 56 -4.68 4.19 -8.00
C THR A 56 -4.54 5.32 -6.98
N LYS A 57 -5.07 5.14 -5.77
CA LYS A 57 -4.97 6.13 -4.69
C LYS A 57 -3.54 6.30 -4.19
N LEU A 58 -2.83 5.20 -3.99
CA LEU A 58 -1.43 5.22 -3.56
C LEU A 58 -0.54 5.94 -4.58
N LYS A 59 -0.72 5.63 -5.88
CA LYS A 59 -0.03 6.34 -6.98
C LYS A 59 -0.33 7.83 -6.99
N LYS A 60 -1.61 8.20 -6.84
CA LYS A 60 -2.04 9.61 -6.81
C LYS A 60 -1.43 10.37 -5.63
N ALA A 61 -1.24 9.70 -4.51
CA ALA A 61 -0.61 10.26 -3.32
C ALA A 61 0.93 10.16 -3.33
N GLY A 62 1.54 9.71 -4.44
CA GLY A 62 3.00 9.74 -4.65
C GLY A 62 3.74 8.44 -4.35
N LEU A 63 3.04 7.37 -3.92
CA LEU A 63 3.67 6.06 -3.78
C LEU A 63 3.73 5.37 -5.15
N GLU A 64 4.91 5.32 -5.74
CA GLU A 64 5.14 4.58 -6.98
C GLU A 64 4.91 3.07 -6.74
N TRP A 65 3.98 2.48 -7.50
CA TRP A 65 3.65 1.05 -7.50
C TRP A 65 3.42 0.54 -8.93
N PRO A 66 3.85 -0.66 -9.35
CA PRO A 66 4.52 -1.71 -8.57
C PRO A 66 5.89 -1.28 -8.06
N ALA A 67 6.30 -1.85 -6.92
CA ALA A 67 7.65 -1.67 -6.44
C ALA A 67 8.65 -2.04 -7.55
N PRO A 68 9.66 -1.20 -7.84
CA PRO A 68 10.64 -1.48 -8.87
C PRO A 68 11.31 -2.84 -8.61
N SER A 69 11.55 -3.61 -9.68
CA SER A 69 12.15 -4.94 -9.55
C SER A 69 13.49 -4.89 -8.83
N LYS A 70 13.91 -6.00 -8.20
CA LYS A 70 15.21 -6.11 -7.50
C LYS A 70 16.40 -5.63 -8.35
N LYS A 71 16.34 -5.78 -9.69
CA LYS A 71 17.36 -5.29 -10.62
C LYS A 71 17.41 -3.76 -10.66
N VAL A 72 16.26 -3.10 -10.74
CA VAL A 72 16.15 -1.63 -10.76
C VAL A 72 16.56 -1.02 -9.42
N LEU A 73 16.19 -1.66 -8.30
CA LEU A 73 16.63 -1.21 -6.97
C LEU A 73 18.15 -1.31 -6.77
N ARG A 74 18.80 -2.35 -7.32
CA ARG A 74 20.28 -2.47 -7.29
C ARG A 74 20.96 -1.39 -8.13
N ALA A 75 20.36 -0.99 -9.25
CA ALA A 75 20.91 0.05 -10.11
C ALA A 75 20.79 1.47 -9.52
N ARG A 76 19.92 1.68 -8.53
CA ARG A 76 19.73 2.95 -7.82
C ARG A 76 20.58 3.08 -6.54
N ARG A 77 21.36 2.06 -6.17
CA ARG A 77 22.21 2.05 -4.97
C ARG A 77 23.65 2.34 -5.35
#